data_AF-A0A928T1C9-F1
#
_entry.id   AF-A0A928T1C9-F1
#
_cell.length_a   1.000
_cell.length_b   1.000
_cell.length_c   1.000
_cell.angle_alpha   90.00
_cell.angle_beta   90.00
_cell.angle_gamma   90.00
#
_symmetry.space_group_name_H-M   'P 1'
#
loop_
_entity.id
_entity.type
_entity.pdbx_description
1 polymer ?
#
loop_
_entity_poly.entity_id
_entity_poly.type
_entity_poly.pdbx_seq_one_letter_code
_entity_poly.pdbx_strand_id
1 'polypeptide(L)'
;MTDARPPGQGRLAAATPLGSARRAPSARAQRRPWSFRPHRSCIAARRCFLSTTPARARAWRGQAARSGAKRREQRPGEAGRQYLVDGQDRRVGKKKNGVLERAWLFRNQLNPVAELDGSGALVARFVYGSKSNVPEYVVRGGVTYRVLSDHLGSPRAVVDVATGAVAWRADFDAWGNRTLIAGMADFLPFGFAGGMLDPETGLTRFGARDYDPVVGRWTSKDPVRFRGGDLSLFAYAGGDPVNRRDPTGLNPNCDDCQKVVRTVCEQACIYLFPACLAGFCANYYKCLGLCMKAQKPICSDVCDSDSNACGGEAG
;
A
#
# COMPACT_ATOMS: atom_id res chain seq x y z
N MET A 1 -2.68 -61.58 40.47
CA MET A 1 -4.08 -61.75 40.89
C MET A 1 -4.83 -60.54 40.37
N THR A 2 -5.46 -60.60 39.19
CA THR A 2 -6.76 -61.28 38.85
C THR A 2 -7.94 -60.57 39.54
N ASP A 3 -9.12 -60.29 38.97
CA ASP A 3 -9.68 -60.40 37.60
C ASP A 3 -11.04 -59.62 37.58
N ALA A 4 -11.84 -59.41 36.51
CA ALA A 4 -11.84 -59.80 35.09
C ALA A 4 -12.54 -58.70 34.21
N ARG A 5 -13.00 -59.08 33.00
CA ARG A 5 -13.95 -58.34 32.15
C ARG A 5 -15.26 -59.16 31.92
N PRO A 6 -16.33 -58.61 31.30
CA PRO A 6 -17.69 -59.16 31.33
C PRO A 6 -18.01 -60.13 30.18
N PRO A 7 -19.26 -60.63 30.11
CA PRO A 7 -20.02 -60.69 28.85
C PRO A 7 -21.42 -60.05 29.01
N GLY A 8 -22.06 -59.44 28.01
CA GLY A 8 -22.50 -60.00 26.72
C GLY A 8 -24.06 -59.91 26.66
N GLN A 9 -24.84 -60.15 25.60
CA GLN A 9 -24.72 -60.36 24.15
C GLN A 9 -26.07 -59.85 23.54
N GLY A 10 -26.30 -59.68 22.23
CA GLY A 10 -25.53 -60.01 21.02
C GLY A 10 -26.13 -59.31 19.77
N ARG A 11 -25.48 -59.38 18.58
CA ARG A 11 -25.52 -60.49 17.58
C ARG A 11 -26.80 -60.46 16.73
N LEU A 12 -26.84 -60.66 15.40
CA LEU A 12 -25.93 -61.04 14.27
C LEU A 12 -26.72 -60.66 12.96
N ALA A 13 -26.29 -60.73 11.70
CA ALA A 13 -25.00 -60.87 11.00
C ALA A 13 -25.20 -60.48 9.50
N ALA A 14 -24.12 -60.39 8.73
CA ALA A 14 -24.14 -60.17 7.28
C ALA A 14 -24.46 -61.44 6.46
N ALA A 15 -24.83 -61.23 5.19
CA ALA A 15 -24.68 -62.21 4.10
C ALA A 15 -24.11 -61.50 2.86
N THR A 16 -23.31 -62.21 2.07
CA THR A 16 -22.47 -61.65 0.97
C THR A 16 -22.81 -62.35 -0.38
N PRO A 17 -21.97 -62.29 -1.43
CA PRO A 17 -22.22 -61.61 -2.70
C PRO A 17 -22.73 -62.54 -3.84
N LEU A 18 -22.91 -61.98 -5.04
CA LEU A 18 -22.50 -62.53 -6.36
C LEU A 18 -22.82 -61.50 -7.47
N GLY A 19 -22.15 -61.58 -8.63
CA GLY A 19 -22.40 -60.65 -9.75
C GLY A 19 -22.34 -61.33 -11.12
N SER A 20 -22.75 -60.62 -12.18
CA SER A 20 -22.22 -60.83 -13.56
C SER A 20 -22.80 -59.87 -14.63
N ALA A 21 -21.86 -59.32 -15.42
CA ALA A 21 -21.90 -58.90 -16.83
C ALA A 21 -23.22 -58.80 -17.66
N ARG A 22 -23.38 -57.71 -18.46
CA ARG A 22 -23.12 -57.67 -19.95
C ARG A 22 -23.69 -56.42 -20.68
N ARG A 23 -22.86 -55.85 -21.57
CA ARG A 23 -23.12 -55.15 -22.87
C ARG A 23 -23.90 -53.82 -22.95
N ALA A 24 -23.40 -52.95 -23.85
CA ALA A 24 -24.03 -51.72 -24.39
C ALA A 24 -24.70 -51.98 -25.77
N PRO A 25 -25.36 -50.98 -26.38
CA PRO A 25 -24.72 -50.31 -27.54
C PRO A 25 -25.02 -48.80 -27.73
N SER A 26 -24.30 -48.21 -28.71
CA SER A 26 -24.49 -47.03 -29.59
C SER A 26 -25.75 -46.11 -29.48
N ALA A 27 -25.79 -44.86 -29.99
CA ALA A 27 -25.03 -44.23 -31.08
C ALA A 27 -24.97 -42.68 -31.00
N ARG A 28 -24.24 -42.05 -31.95
CA ARG A 28 -24.11 -40.60 -32.15
C ARG A 28 -25.42 -39.90 -32.56
N ALA A 29 -25.57 -38.65 -32.11
CA ALA A 29 -26.12 -37.57 -32.94
C ALA A 29 -25.22 -36.32 -32.82
N GLN A 30 -24.83 -35.73 -33.95
CA GLN A 30 -24.01 -34.52 -34.04
C GLN A 30 -24.75 -33.48 -34.91
N ARG A 31 -24.29 -32.21 -34.84
CA ARG A 31 -24.62 -31.05 -35.72
C ARG A 31 -25.90 -30.31 -35.28
N ARG A 32 -25.99 -28.97 -35.32
CA ARG A 32 -25.09 -27.88 -35.80
C ARG A 32 -25.34 -26.58 -34.98
N PRO A 33 -24.49 -25.54 -35.08
CA PRO A 33 -24.49 -24.40 -34.14
C PRO A 33 -25.45 -23.26 -34.51
N TRP A 34 -25.86 -22.49 -33.51
CA TRP A 34 -26.62 -21.24 -33.67
C TRP A 34 -25.68 -20.05 -33.92
N SER A 35 -26.01 -19.24 -34.93
CA SER A 35 -25.30 -18.00 -35.26
C SER A 35 -25.93 -16.79 -34.57
N PHE A 36 -25.11 -15.98 -33.89
CA PHE A 36 -25.55 -14.67 -33.38
C PHE A 36 -25.36 -13.58 -34.44
N ARG A 37 -26.44 -12.88 -34.79
CA ARG A 37 -26.38 -11.59 -35.50
C ARG A 37 -26.47 -10.45 -34.48
N PRO A 38 -25.65 -9.39 -34.56
CA PRO A 38 -25.81 -8.20 -33.72
C PRO A 38 -26.84 -7.25 -34.32
N HIS A 39 -27.85 -6.85 -33.54
CA HIS A 39 -28.75 -5.75 -33.91
C HIS A 39 -28.34 -4.46 -33.20
N ARG A 40 -28.31 -3.36 -33.97
CA ARG A 40 -28.12 -1.99 -33.46
C ARG A 40 -29.43 -1.40 -32.94
N SER A 41 -29.26 -0.35 -32.14
CA SER A 41 -30.23 0.72 -31.85
C SER A 41 -31.29 0.46 -30.78
N CYS A 42 -31.19 1.23 -29.67
CA CYS A 42 -32.31 2.03 -29.17
C CYS A 42 -31.79 3.15 -28.24
N ILE A 43 -32.39 4.34 -28.34
CA ILE A 43 -32.10 5.55 -27.55
C ILE A 43 -33.30 5.85 -26.65
N ALA A 44 -33.05 6.22 -25.38
CA ALA A 44 -34.00 6.72 -24.37
C ALA A 44 -35.16 5.74 -23.96
N ALA A 45 -35.61 5.61 -22.72
CA ALA A 45 -35.75 6.61 -21.66
C ALA A 45 -36.00 5.99 -20.26
N ARG A 46 -35.68 6.77 -19.21
CA ARG A 46 -36.31 6.85 -17.86
C ARG A 46 -36.45 5.61 -16.93
N ARG A 47 -35.76 5.74 -15.79
CA ARG A 47 -36.17 5.38 -14.40
C ARG A 47 -36.66 3.95 -14.09
N CYS A 48 -35.84 3.18 -13.36
CA CYS A 48 -36.05 2.86 -11.93
C CYS A 48 -35.14 1.72 -11.44
N PHE A 49 -34.16 2.03 -10.59
CA PHE A 49 -33.99 1.34 -9.30
C PHE A 49 -33.06 2.15 -8.39
N LEU A 50 -33.55 2.58 -7.23
CA LEU A 50 -32.74 3.21 -6.20
C LEU A 50 -32.08 2.11 -5.36
N SER A 51 -30.79 1.87 -5.59
CA SER A 51 -29.94 1.15 -4.62
C SER A 51 -29.23 2.17 -3.73
N THR A 52 -29.56 2.15 -2.45
CA THR A 52 -29.05 3.06 -1.41
C THR A 52 -27.58 2.76 -1.09
N THR A 53 -26.66 3.31 -1.88
CA THR A 53 -25.24 3.38 -1.50
C THR A 53 -25.00 4.56 -0.56
N PRO A 54 -24.36 4.36 0.61
CA PRO A 54 -24.08 5.45 1.55
C PRO A 54 -23.08 6.45 0.94
N ALA A 55 -23.43 7.73 0.99
CA ALA A 55 -22.75 8.80 0.25
C ALA A 55 -21.38 9.21 0.85
N ARG A 56 -20.32 8.43 0.63
CA ARG A 56 -18.94 8.77 1.07
C ARG A 56 -17.82 8.72 0.03
N ALA A 57 -18.08 8.37 -1.24
CA ALA A 57 -17.10 8.51 -2.32
C ALA A 57 -17.19 9.89 -3.02
N ARG A 58 -16.63 10.94 -2.43
CA ARG A 58 -16.45 12.26 -3.11
C ARG A 58 -15.04 12.37 -3.66
N ALA A 59 -14.92 12.64 -4.97
CA ALA A 59 -13.64 12.73 -5.66
C ALA A 59 -12.82 13.96 -5.21
N TRP A 60 -11.50 13.76 -5.11
CA TRP A 60 -10.51 14.80 -4.88
C TRP A 60 -10.38 15.75 -6.08
N ARG A 61 -10.12 17.04 -5.82
CA ARG A 61 -9.78 18.02 -6.85
C ARG A 61 -8.39 18.61 -6.58
N GLY A 62 -7.37 17.96 -7.12
CA GLY A 62 -6.04 18.54 -7.24
C GLY A 62 -6.00 19.56 -8.38
N GLN A 63 -5.64 20.81 -8.08
CA GLN A 63 -5.32 21.81 -9.10
C GLN A 63 -3.84 21.70 -9.47
N ALA A 64 -3.54 21.41 -10.73
CA ALA A 64 -2.18 21.40 -11.24
C ALA A 64 -1.73 22.84 -11.53
N ALA A 65 -0.69 23.30 -10.82
CA ALA A 65 -0.04 24.57 -11.12
C ALA A 65 1.15 24.33 -12.07
N ARG A 66 1.33 25.19 -13.07
CA ARG A 66 2.51 25.13 -13.96
C ARG A 66 3.76 25.54 -13.16
N SER A 67 4.84 24.77 -13.30
CA SER A 67 6.24 25.09 -12.95
C SER A 67 6.46 25.96 -11.69
N GLY A 68 6.80 25.33 -10.56
CA GLY A 68 7.34 26.02 -9.37
C GLY A 68 6.33 26.40 -8.28
N ALA A 69 5.02 26.25 -8.53
CA ALA A 69 3.98 26.59 -7.56
C ALA A 69 3.47 25.36 -6.78
N LYS A 70 3.24 25.55 -5.46
CA LYS A 70 2.78 24.52 -4.51
C LYS A 70 1.48 23.87 -4.98
N ARG A 71 1.45 22.53 -5.08
CA ARG A 71 0.26 21.78 -5.50
C ARG A 71 -0.78 21.77 -4.36
N ARG A 72 -2.02 22.16 -4.67
CA ARG A 72 -3.12 22.31 -3.71
C ARG A 72 -4.02 21.09 -3.78
N GLU A 73 -3.89 20.18 -2.82
CA GLU A 73 -4.78 19.02 -2.66
C GLU A 73 -5.98 19.43 -1.78
N GLN A 74 -7.20 19.21 -2.27
CA GLN A 74 -8.41 19.79 -1.66
C GLN A 74 -9.63 18.88 -1.80
N ARG A 75 -10.24 18.52 -0.66
CA ARG A 75 -11.45 17.70 -0.60
C ARG A 75 -12.70 18.59 -0.68
N PRO A 76 -13.67 18.29 -1.57
CA PRO A 76 -14.96 19.00 -1.58
C PRO A 76 -15.78 18.65 -0.33
N GLY A 77 -15.85 19.56 0.64
CA GLY A 77 -16.65 19.42 1.87
C GLY A 77 -15.92 19.77 3.17
N GLU A 78 -14.60 19.95 3.16
CA GLU A 78 -13.83 20.35 4.33
C GLU A 78 -13.41 21.82 4.21
N ALA A 79 -14.32 22.72 4.59
CA ALA A 79 -14.04 24.16 4.56
C ALA A 79 -12.79 24.48 5.42
N GLY A 80 -11.78 25.07 4.78
CA GLY A 80 -10.59 25.60 5.45
C GLY A 80 -9.31 24.74 5.38
N ARG A 81 -9.39 23.41 5.21
CA ARG A 81 -8.21 22.53 5.23
C ARG A 81 -7.45 22.54 3.90
N GLN A 82 -6.13 22.71 3.95
CA GLN A 82 -5.25 22.68 2.78
C GLN A 82 -3.89 22.09 3.15
N TYR A 83 -3.34 21.21 2.32
CA TYR A 83 -1.96 20.75 2.48
C TYR A 83 -1.01 21.58 1.62
N LEU A 84 0.20 21.81 2.13
CA LEU A 84 1.31 22.38 1.37
C LEU A 84 2.17 21.22 0.85
N VAL A 85 2.41 21.23 -0.46
CA VAL A 85 3.20 20.23 -1.16
C VAL A 85 4.36 20.93 -1.87
N ASP A 86 5.56 20.36 -1.79
CA ASP A 86 6.76 20.88 -2.43
C ASP A 86 6.96 20.36 -3.88
N GLY A 87 8.08 20.74 -4.51
CA GLY A 87 8.41 20.30 -5.87
C GLY A 87 8.72 18.79 -6.01
N GLN A 88 8.82 18.05 -4.90
CA GLN A 88 9.06 16.61 -4.87
C GLN A 88 7.78 15.83 -4.47
N ASP A 89 6.61 16.48 -4.47
CA ASP A 89 5.31 15.92 -4.01
C ASP A 89 5.27 15.50 -2.53
N ARG A 90 6.16 16.06 -1.69
CA ARG A 90 6.16 15.82 -0.23
C ARG A 90 5.19 16.78 0.46
N ARG A 91 4.41 16.27 1.42
CA ARG A 91 3.53 17.08 2.28
C ARG A 91 4.37 17.82 3.32
N VAL A 92 4.79 19.05 3.00
CA VAL A 92 5.64 19.89 3.85
C VAL A 92 4.87 20.78 4.83
N GLY A 93 3.53 20.79 4.79
CA GLY A 93 2.74 21.44 5.83
C GLY A 93 1.23 21.26 5.72
N LYS A 94 0.53 21.66 6.79
CA LYS A 94 -0.93 21.65 6.93
C LYS A 94 -1.41 23.06 7.28
N LYS A 95 -2.44 23.51 6.59
CA LYS A 95 -3.14 24.78 6.80
C LYS A 95 -4.60 24.56 7.19
N LYS A 96 -5.11 25.42 8.06
CA LYS A 96 -6.49 25.47 8.51
C LYS A 96 -6.98 26.91 8.41
N ASN A 97 -8.08 27.13 7.68
CA ASN A 97 -8.60 28.46 7.32
C ASN A 97 -7.56 29.40 6.68
N GLY A 98 -6.60 28.82 5.92
CA GLY A 98 -5.52 29.57 5.25
C GLY A 98 -4.28 29.86 6.12
N VAL A 99 -4.41 29.76 7.45
CA VAL A 99 -3.31 29.88 8.42
C VAL A 99 -2.49 28.59 8.44
N LEU A 100 -1.17 28.68 8.61
CA LEU A 100 -0.30 27.52 8.79
C LEU A 100 -0.45 26.97 10.21
N GLU A 101 -0.68 25.66 10.33
CA GLU A 101 -0.89 24.98 11.60
C GLU A 101 0.35 24.16 11.99
N ARG A 102 0.86 23.37 11.04
CA ARG A 102 2.08 22.54 11.18
C ARG A 102 2.88 22.54 9.88
N ALA A 103 4.20 22.40 9.98
CA ALA A 103 5.09 22.15 8.86
C ALA A 103 6.05 21.00 9.15
N TRP A 104 6.63 20.40 8.11
CA TRP A 104 7.54 19.26 8.22
C TRP A 104 8.78 19.46 7.36
N LEU A 105 9.95 19.20 7.94
CA LEU A 105 11.23 19.17 7.23
C LEU A 105 11.60 17.71 6.94
N PHE A 106 12.09 17.42 5.73
CA PHE A 106 12.38 16.07 5.26
C PHE A 106 13.86 15.87 4.95
N ARG A 107 14.42 14.70 5.28
CA ARG A 107 15.79 14.33 4.85
C ARG A 107 15.87 13.77 3.43
N ASN A 108 14.79 13.15 2.97
CA ASN A 108 14.69 12.46 1.68
C ASN A 108 13.23 12.52 1.18
N GLN A 109 12.81 11.57 0.34
CA GLN A 109 11.45 11.54 -0.21
C GLN A 109 10.35 11.17 0.81
N LEU A 110 10.67 10.33 1.80
CA LEU A 110 9.65 9.68 2.65
C LEU A 110 9.72 10.06 4.14
N ASN A 111 10.82 10.67 4.60
CA ASN A 111 11.10 10.79 6.03
C ASN A 111 11.13 12.26 6.53
N PRO A 112 10.06 12.70 7.23
CA PRO A 112 10.08 13.89 8.06
C PRO A 112 11.10 13.72 9.21
N VAL A 113 12.06 14.63 9.33
CA VAL A 113 13.04 14.68 10.43
C VAL A 113 12.74 15.76 11.47
N ALA A 114 11.88 16.72 11.14
CA ALA A 114 11.38 17.69 12.11
C ALA A 114 9.93 18.07 11.82
N GLU A 115 9.23 18.43 12.88
CA GLU A 115 7.93 19.08 12.89
C GLU A 115 8.09 20.51 13.42
N LEU A 116 7.49 21.48 12.73
CA LEU A 116 7.44 22.89 13.13
C LEU A 116 5.98 23.33 13.33
N ASP A 117 5.76 24.33 14.17
CA ASP A 117 4.45 24.97 14.33
C ASP A 117 4.13 25.98 13.21
N GLY A 118 2.99 26.66 13.33
CA GLY A 118 2.56 27.71 12.41
C GLY A 118 3.45 28.96 12.34
N SER A 119 4.31 29.19 13.34
CA SER A 119 5.31 30.26 13.37
C SER A 119 6.67 29.82 12.79
N GLY A 120 6.89 28.52 12.64
CA GLY A 120 8.16 27.92 12.21
C GLY A 120 9.07 27.48 13.37
N ALA A 121 8.61 27.56 14.63
CA ALA A 121 9.37 27.07 15.77
C ALA A 121 9.39 25.54 15.82
N LEU A 122 10.49 24.96 16.31
CA LEU A 122 10.70 23.51 16.37
C LEU A 122 9.81 22.86 17.43
N VAL A 123 8.89 22.00 16.99
CA VAL A 123 7.94 21.27 17.85
C VAL A 123 8.48 19.89 18.22
N ALA A 124 9.01 19.15 17.24
CA ALA A 124 9.60 17.84 17.45
C ALA A 124 10.72 17.54 16.44
N ARG A 125 11.71 16.74 16.85
CA ARG A 125 12.73 16.15 15.98
C ARG A 125 12.58 14.64 15.97
N PHE A 126 12.55 14.04 14.79
CA PHE A 126 12.39 12.61 14.58
C PHE A 126 13.73 12.00 14.15
N VAL A 127 14.24 11.04 14.90
CA VAL A 127 15.50 10.37 14.58
C VAL A 127 15.22 8.91 14.24
N TYR A 128 15.74 8.50 13.09
CA TYR A 128 15.58 7.17 12.53
C TYR A 128 16.82 6.33 12.84
N GLY A 129 16.63 5.02 12.96
CA GLY A 129 17.69 4.05 13.24
C GLY A 129 17.37 2.74 12.57
N SER A 130 16.96 1.75 13.36
CA SER A 130 16.64 0.38 12.94
C SER A 130 15.61 0.21 11.82
N LYS A 131 14.69 1.18 11.60
CA LYS A 131 13.71 1.14 10.51
C LYS A 131 13.78 2.40 9.64
N SER A 132 13.62 2.23 8.34
CA SER A 132 13.67 3.32 7.35
C SER A 132 12.44 4.23 7.39
N ASN A 133 11.25 3.66 7.65
CA ASN A 133 9.95 4.31 7.50
C ASN A 133 9.41 4.97 8.78
N VAL A 134 9.88 4.57 9.97
CA VAL A 134 9.42 5.09 11.27
C VAL A 134 10.61 5.53 12.13
N PRO A 135 10.56 6.67 12.82
CA PRO A 135 11.63 7.07 13.73
C PRO A 135 11.75 6.10 14.90
N GLU A 136 12.97 5.96 15.40
CA GLU A 136 13.28 5.13 16.57
C GLU A 136 13.09 5.91 17.88
N TYR A 137 13.35 7.21 17.86
CA TYR A 137 13.06 8.13 18.95
C TYR A 137 12.63 9.52 18.45
N VAL A 138 11.92 10.24 19.31
CA VAL A 138 11.47 11.62 19.09
C VAL A 138 11.94 12.51 20.23
N VAL A 139 12.46 13.69 19.90
CA VAL A 139 12.75 14.75 20.89
C VAL A 139 11.68 15.82 20.76
N ARG A 140 10.91 16.07 21.83
CA ARG A 140 9.78 17.01 21.88
C ARG A 140 9.85 17.79 23.20
N GLY A 141 9.84 19.12 23.13
CA GLY A 141 9.93 19.96 24.34
C GLY A 141 11.20 19.76 25.19
N GLY A 142 12.30 19.32 24.59
CA GLY A 142 13.55 18.95 25.29
C GLY A 142 13.56 17.52 25.88
N VAL A 143 12.41 16.84 25.91
CA VAL A 143 12.29 15.45 26.39
C VAL A 143 12.52 14.47 25.24
N THR A 144 13.24 13.38 25.52
CA THR A 144 13.51 12.30 24.56
C THR A 144 12.59 11.10 24.84
N TYR A 145 11.90 10.62 23.81
CA TYR A 145 11.00 9.48 23.88
C TYR A 145 11.39 8.38 22.89
N ARG A 146 11.35 7.12 23.32
CA ARG A 146 11.53 5.94 22.46
C ARG A 146 10.21 5.60 21.78
N VAL A 147 10.24 5.41 20.45
CA VAL A 147 9.07 5.01 19.65
C VAL A 147 9.13 3.50 19.40
N LEU A 148 8.15 2.76 19.93
CA LEU A 148 8.01 1.32 19.72
C LEU A 148 7.03 1.07 18.56
N SER A 149 7.43 0.25 17.57
CA SER A 149 6.65 0.01 16.34
C SER A 149 6.53 -1.47 16.00
N ASP A 150 5.39 -1.84 15.40
CA ASP A 150 5.16 -3.20 14.89
C ASP A 150 6.06 -3.54 13.67
N HIS A 151 5.99 -4.76 13.16
CA HIS A 151 6.87 -5.24 12.08
C HIS A 151 6.77 -4.41 10.79
N LEU A 152 5.60 -3.83 10.49
CA LEU A 152 5.41 -2.92 9.34
C LEU A 152 5.94 -1.50 9.63
N GLY A 153 6.23 -1.17 10.87
CA GLY A 153 6.68 0.15 11.31
C GLY A 153 5.57 1.07 11.81
N SER A 154 4.35 0.57 12.10
CA SER A 154 3.31 1.38 12.72
C SER A 154 3.66 1.66 14.19
N PRO A 155 3.71 2.92 14.67
CA PRO A 155 3.99 3.22 16.07
C PRO A 155 2.90 2.68 16.99
N ARG A 156 3.24 1.79 17.93
CA ARG A 156 2.31 1.20 18.90
C ARG A 156 2.36 1.90 20.25
N ALA A 157 3.54 2.33 20.68
CA ALA A 157 3.72 3.08 21.92
C ALA A 157 4.87 4.09 21.83
N VAL A 158 4.79 5.14 22.62
CA VAL A 158 5.88 6.09 22.84
C VAL A 158 6.15 6.18 24.34
N VAL A 159 7.40 5.97 24.72
CA VAL A 159 7.84 5.85 26.11
C VAL A 159 8.89 6.93 26.41
N ASP A 160 8.69 7.67 27.48
CA ASP A 160 9.66 8.64 27.99
C ASP A 160 10.94 7.91 28.44
N VAL A 161 12.11 8.32 27.92
CA VAL A 161 13.37 7.59 28.14
C VAL A 161 13.91 7.75 29.56
N ALA A 162 13.59 8.86 30.24
CA ALA A 162 14.10 9.15 31.57
C ALA A 162 13.24 8.48 32.68
N THR A 163 11.93 8.36 32.47
CA THR A 163 10.97 7.89 33.47
C THR A 163 10.37 6.51 33.18
N GLY A 164 10.46 6.02 31.93
CA GLY A 164 9.78 4.81 31.49
C GLY A 164 8.26 4.96 31.33
N ALA A 165 7.71 6.16 31.50
CA ALA A 165 6.27 6.41 31.39
C ALA A 165 5.78 6.34 29.93
N VAL A 166 4.63 5.70 29.70
CA VAL A 166 3.99 5.65 28.36
C VAL A 166 3.29 6.98 28.10
N ALA A 167 3.88 7.81 27.24
CA ALA A 167 3.36 9.13 26.86
C ALA A 167 2.24 9.03 25.81
N TRP A 168 2.24 7.98 24.99
CA TRP A 168 1.26 7.75 23.92
C TRP A 168 1.16 6.27 23.58
N ARG A 169 -0.04 5.82 23.18
CA ARG A 169 -0.28 4.47 22.66
C ARG A 169 -1.30 4.48 21.52
N ALA A 170 -1.12 3.61 20.54
CA ALA A 170 -2.12 3.32 19.52
C ALA A 170 -2.12 1.83 19.16
N ASP A 171 -3.31 1.31 18.89
CA ASP A 171 -3.46 0.00 18.26
C ASP A 171 -4.19 0.16 16.91
N PHE A 172 -3.87 -0.73 15.98
CA PHE A 172 -4.39 -0.73 14.61
C PHE A 172 -5.04 -2.07 14.27
N ASP A 173 -6.06 -2.06 13.42
CA ASP A 173 -6.55 -3.26 12.72
C ASP A 173 -5.63 -3.64 11.53
N ALA A 174 -5.97 -4.73 10.84
CA ALA A 174 -5.22 -5.24 9.69
C ALA A 174 -5.13 -4.26 8.50
N TRP A 175 -6.01 -3.25 8.42
CA TRP A 175 -6.03 -2.24 7.37
C TRP A 175 -5.53 -0.87 7.86
N GLY A 176 -4.98 -0.78 9.06
CA GLY A 176 -4.44 0.47 9.60
C GLY A 176 -5.47 1.43 10.20
N ASN A 177 -6.71 1.01 10.46
CA ASN A 177 -7.65 1.82 11.25
C ASN A 177 -7.20 1.80 12.72
N ARG A 178 -7.13 2.98 13.36
CA ARG A 178 -6.81 3.07 14.79
C ARG A 178 -7.97 2.52 15.62
N THR A 179 -7.76 1.40 16.28
CA THR A 179 -8.72 0.74 17.18
C THR A 179 -8.56 1.20 18.63
N LEU A 180 -7.37 1.68 19.01
CA LEU A 180 -7.09 2.31 20.30
C LEU A 180 -6.26 3.58 20.11
N ILE A 181 -6.48 4.55 20.99
CA ILE A 181 -5.66 5.75 21.13
C ILE A 181 -5.63 6.18 22.60
N ALA A 182 -4.42 6.42 23.13
CA ALA A 182 -4.21 6.97 24.47
C ALA A 182 -3.08 8.01 24.44
N GLY A 183 -3.20 9.06 25.25
CA GLY A 183 -2.37 10.26 25.17
C GLY A 183 -2.88 11.26 24.12
N MET A 184 -2.08 12.28 23.80
CA MET A 184 -2.44 13.31 22.81
C MET A 184 -2.56 12.70 21.41
N ALA A 185 -3.69 12.89 20.74
CA ALA A 185 -4.04 12.12 19.54
C ALA A 185 -3.04 12.28 18.37
N ASP A 186 -2.36 13.43 18.36
CA ASP A 186 -1.49 13.97 17.32
C ASP A 186 -0.01 14.12 17.78
N PHE A 187 0.35 13.47 18.90
CA PHE A 187 1.71 13.44 19.47
C PHE A 187 2.79 12.99 18.46
N LEU A 188 2.43 12.08 17.54
CA LEU A 188 3.20 11.74 16.36
C LEU A 188 2.40 12.08 15.09
N PRO A 189 3.06 12.58 14.02
CA PRO A 189 2.45 12.64 12.69
C PRO A 189 2.42 11.26 11.99
N PHE A 190 2.95 10.20 12.62
CA PHE A 190 3.10 8.86 12.03
C PHE A 190 1.96 7.92 12.46
N GLY A 191 1.47 7.13 11.51
CA GLY A 191 0.42 6.13 11.71
C GLY A 191 0.80 4.75 11.15
N PHE A 192 -0.17 4.09 10.52
CA PHE A 192 0.01 2.76 9.92
C PHE A 192 1.23 2.70 8.99
N ALA A 193 2.04 1.64 9.13
CA ALA A 193 3.26 1.38 8.34
C ALA A 193 4.24 2.58 8.23
N GLY A 194 4.26 3.48 9.22
CA GLY A 194 5.11 4.68 9.25
C GLY A 194 4.65 5.83 8.34
N GLY A 195 3.50 5.73 7.67
CA GLY A 195 2.95 6.81 6.85
C GLY A 195 2.48 8.01 7.68
N MET A 196 2.34 9.19 7.05
CA MET A 196 1.92 10.40 7.75
C MET A 196 0.39 10.45 7.92
N LEU A 197 -0.10 10.25 9.13
CA LEU A 197 -1.52 10.26 9.48
C LEU A 197 -2.04 11.70 9.66
N ASP A 198 -3.16 12.03 9.02
CA ASP A 198 -3.97 13.19 9.42
C ASP A 198 -5.19 12.73 10.25
N PRO A 199 -5.20 12.97 11.57
CA PRO A 199 -6.25 12.48 12.46
C PRO A 199 -7.62 13.14 12.24
N GLU A 200 -7.71 14.30 11.58
CA GLU A 200 -9.01 14.92 11.26
C GLU A 200 -9.70 14.28 10.05
N THR A 201 -8.96 13.52 9.25
CA THR A 201 -9.46 12.85 8.04
C THR A 201 -9.45 11.32 8.15
N GLY A 202 -8.60 10.77 9.02
CA GLY A 202 -8.31 9.33 9.10
C GLY A 202 -7.38 8.81 8.00
N LEU A 203 -6.94 9.66 7.07
CA LEU A 203 -6.11 9.26 5.93
C LEU A 203 -4.63 9.27 6.28
N THR A 204 -3.89 8.31 5.69
CA THR A 204 -2.44 8.19 5.87
C THR A 204 -1.73 8.47 4.54
N ARG A 205 -0.84 9.47 4.50
CA ARG A 205 -0.04 9.84 3.33
C ARG A 205 1.22 8.97 3.25
N PHE A 206 1.37 8.25 2.14
CA PHE A 206 2.57 7.49 1.78
C PHE A 206 3.10 8.04 0.45
N GLY A 207 4.33 8.56 0.44
CA GLY A 207 4.97 9.14 -0.73
C GLY A 207 4.03 10.00 -1.59
N ALA A 208 3.60 9.45 -2.74
CA ALA A 208 2.74 10.07 -3.74
C ALA A 208 1.21 9.99 -3.50
N ARG A 209 0.72 9.10 -2.62
CA ARG A 209 -0.73 8.83 -2.45
C ARG A 209 -1.22 8.92 -1.01
N ASP A 210 -2.48 9.31 -0.84
CA ASP A 210 -3.22 9.16 0.42
C ASP A 210 -3.96 7.82 0.43
N TYR A 211 -3.77 7.06 1.51
CA TYR A 211 -4.41 5.79 1.81
C TYR A 211 -5.60 5.99 2.74
N ASP A 212 -6.70 5.30 2.45
CA ASP A 212 -7.91 5.25 3.27
C ASP A 212 -8.01 3.88 3.96
N PRO A 213 -7.73 3.80 5.28
CA PRO A 213 -7.77 2.54 6.02
C PRO A 213 -9.21 2.02 6.20
N VAL A 214 -10.23 2.89 6.16
CA VAL A 214 -11.64 2.50 6.35
C VAL A 214 -12.14 1.70 5.15
N VAL A 215 -11.60 1.98 3.96
CA VAL A 215 -11.96 1.30 2.70
C VAL A 215 -10.83 0.38 2.20
N GLY A 216 -9.73 0.28 2.95
CA GLY A 216 -8.57 -0.59 2.68
C GLY A 216 -7.86 -0.31 1.36
N ARG A 217 -7.79 0.95 0.89
CA ARG A 217 -7.32 1.28 -0.47
C ARG A 217 -6.77 2.68 -0.63
N TRP A 218 -6.09 2.92 -1.75
CA TRP A 218 -5.69 4.26 -2.16
C TRP A 218 -6.89 5.14 -2.52
N THR A 219 -6.82 6.42 -2.18
CA THR A 219 -7.81 7.45 -2.53
C THR A 219 -7.72 7.95 -3.98
N SER A 220 -6.61 7.64 -4.66
CA SER A 220 -6.30 8.05 -6.04
C SER A 220 -5.75 6.88 -6.84
N LYS A 221 -5.91 6.95 -8.16
CA LYS A 221 -5.36 5.95 -9.10
C LYS A 221 -3.85 5.98 -9.03
N ASP A 222 -3.23 4.81 -9.17
CA ASP A 222 -1.79 4.68 -9.29
C ASP A 222 -1.21 5.58 -10.39
N PRO A 223 -0.27 6.49 -10.07
CA PRO A 223 0.42 7.33 -11.06
C PRO A 223 1.17 6.53 -12.13
N VAL A 224 1.76 5.37 -11.78
CA VAL A 224 2.44 4.50 -12.77
C VAL A 224 1.46 3.57 -13.50
N ARG A 225 0.18 3.59 -13.11
CA ARG A 225 -0.91 2.76 -13.64
C ARG A 225 -0.56 1.26 -13.51
N PHE A 226 -0.92 0.45 -14.50
CA PHE A 226 -0.62 -0.98 -14.56
C PHE A 226 0.88 -1.33 -14.64
N ARG A 227 1.81 -0.34 -14.63
CA ARG A 227 3.25 -0.62 -14.51
C ARG A 227 3.64 -1.08 -13.10
N GLY A 228 2.82 -0.79 -12.07
CA GLY A 228 3.05 -1.24 -10.69
C GLY A 228 2.60 -2.68 -10.40
N GLY A 229 2.46 -3.53 -11.43
CA GLY A 229 2.09 -4.95 -11.30
C GLY A 229 0.62 -5.25 -10.96
N ASP A 230 -0.08 -4.34 -10.29
CA ASP A 230 -1.48 -4.54 -9.87
C ASP A 230 -2.50 -4.34 -11.00
N LEU A 231 -3.49 -5.25 -11.06
CA LEU A 231 -4.70 -5.11 -11.90
C LEU A 231 -5.68 -4.03 -11.36
N SER A 232 -5.53 -3.63 -10.11
CA SER A 232 -6.34 -2.60 -9.46
C SER A 232 -5.50 -1.35 -9.19
N LEU A 233 -5.81 -0.26 -9.87
CA LEU A 233 -5.14 1.05 -9.68
C LEU A 233 -5.35 1.66 -8.29
N PHE A 234 -6.08 1.01 -7.39
CA PHE A 234 -6.37 1.46 -6.04
C PHE A 234 -5.96 0.44 -4.96
N ALA A 235 -5.49 -0.77 -5.32
CA ALA A 235 -5.10 -1.78 -4.34
C ALA A 235 -3.91 -1.29 -3.50
N TYR A 236 -3.99 -1.51 -2.19
CA TYR A 236 -2.86 -1.34 -1.29
C TYR A 236 -2.18 -2.68 -1.07
N ALA A 237 -0.87 -2.74 -1.25
CA ALA A 237 -0.01 -3.87 -0.91
C ALA A 237 -0.51 -5.24 -1.45
N GLY A 238 -1.05 -5.28 -2.68
CA GLY A 238 -1.61 -6.50 -3.28
C GLY A 238 -2.83 -7.10 -2.57
N GLY A 239 -3.45 -6.36 -1.63
CA GLY A 239 -4.52 -6.88 -0.76
C GLY A 239 -4.02 -7.61 0.48
N ASP A 240 -2.72 -7.59 0.76
CA ASP A 240 -2.07 -8.23 1.91
C ASP A 240 -1.39 -7.18 2.83
N PRO A 241 -2.17 -6.31 3.50
CA PRO A 241 -1.64 -5.22 4.33
C PRO A 241 -0.97 -5.69 5.62
N VAL A 242 -1.11 -6.97 6.00
CA VAL A 242 -0.52 -7.52 7.23
C VAL A 242 0.93 -7.94 6.98
N ASN A 243 1.24 -8.51 5.82
CA ASN A 243 2.60 -8.95 5.49
C ASN A 243 3.36 -7.95 4.62
N ARG A 244 2.68 -6.98 3.99
CA ARG A 244 3.27 -6.06 3.00
C ARG A 244 2.89 -4.61 3.25
N ARG A 245 3.75 -3.70 2.77
CA ARG A 245 3.49 -2.25 2.73
C ARG A 245 3.98 -1.66 1.40
N ASP A 246 3.36 -0.57 0.95
CA ASP A 246 3.88 0.28 -0.13
C ASP A 246 4.30 1.64 0.46
N PRO A 247 5.60 1.84 0.79
CA PRO A 247 6.07 3.10 1.38
C PRO A 247 5.98 4.30 0.43
N THR A 248 5.97 4.04 -0.88
CA THR A 248 6.08 5.06 -1.93
C THR A 248 4.73 5.58 -2.40
N GLY A 249 3.68 4.78 -2.25
CA GLY A 249 2.41 5.03 -2.91
C GLY A 249 2.50 4.96 -4.44
N LEU A 250 3.41 4.17 -5.00
CA LEU A 250 3.58 3.97 -6.45
C LEU A 250 3.65 2.48 -6.85
N ASN A 251 3.35 1.57 -5.91
CA ASN A 251 3.57 0.13 -5.97
C ASN A 251 4.75 -0.33 -6.85
N PRO A 252 5.95 -0.35 -6.26
CA PRO A 252 6.91 -1.38 -6.57
C PRO A 252 7.24 -2.18 -5.29
N ASN A 253 6.86 -3.46 -5.23
CA ASN A 253 7.65 -4.43 -4.48
C ASN A 253 9.12 -4.33 -4.94
N CYS A 254 10.11 -4.74 -4.15
CA CYS A 254 11.52 -4.63 -4.56
C CYS A 254 11.82 -5.29 -5.94
N ASP A 255 11.22 -6.45 -6.19
CA ASP A 255 11.28 -7.12 -7.50
C ASP A 255 10.61 -6.30 -8.61
N ASP A 256 9.51 -5.60 -8.30
CA ASP A 256 8.79 -4.76 -9.25
C ASP A 256 9.50 -3.42 -9.48
N CYS A 257 10.25 -2.88 -8.51
CA CYS A 257 11.15 -1.75 -8.74
C CYS A 257 12.19 -2.12 -9.79
N GLN A 258 12.84 -3.28 -9.62
CA GLN A 258 13.80 -3.78 -10.59
C GLN A 258 13.16 -4.11 -11.95
N LYS A 259 11.93 -4.64 -11.99
CA LYS A 259 11.18 -4.87 -13.26
C LYS A 259 10.81 -3.56 -13.94
N VAL A 260 10.30 -2.56 -13.22
CA VAL A 260 9.92 -1.25 -13.78
C VAL A 260 11.15 -0.51 -14.30
N VAL A 261 12.23 -0.45 -13.51
CA VAL A 261 13.51 0.13 -13.94
C VAL A 261 14.06 -0.62 -15.16
N ARG A 262 14.02 -1.96 -15.16
CA ARG A 262 14.39 -2.78 -16.32
C ARG A 262 13.54 -2.41 -17.54
N THR A 263 12.21 -2.42 -17.45
CA THR A 263 11.33 -2.08 -18.59
C THR A 263 11.59 -0.67 -19.13
N VAL A 264 11.85 0.31 -18.26
CA VAL A 264 12.21 1.67 -18.69
C VAL A 264 13.56 1.68 -19.41
N CYS A 265 14.58 0.99 -18.89
CA CYS A 265 15.89 0.88 -19.52
C CYS A 265 15.84 0.09 -20.84
N GLU A 266 15.08 -1.01 -20.92
CA GLU A 266 14.87 -1.80 -22.13
C GLU A 266 14.23 -0.94 -23.23
N GLN A 267 13.15 -0.20 -22.91
CA GLN A 267 12.51 0.73 -23.83
C GLN A 267 13.49 1.83 -24.30
N ALA A 268 14.21 2.48 -23.37
CA ALA A 268 15.19 3.51 -23.71
C ALA A 268 16.30 2.98 -24.64
N CYS A 269 16.82 1.78 -24.36
CA CYS A 269 17.86 1.16 -25.16
C CYS A 269 17.36 0.63 -26.52
N ILE A 270 16.08 0.23 -26.63
CA ILE A 270 15.43 -0.06 -27.92
C ILE A 270 15.30 1.22 -28.77
N TYR A 271 14.91 2.35 -28.16
CA TYR A 271 14.83 3.63 -28.86
C TYR A 271 16.21 4.15 -29.32
N LEU A 272 17.26 3.94 -28.53
CA LEU A 272 18.64 4.31 -28.89
C LEU A 272 19.26 3.38 -29.94
N PHE A 273 18.86 2.11 -29.97
CA PHE A 273 19.43 1.08 -30.86
C PHE A 273 18.33 0.29 -31.59
N PRO A 274 17.52 0.93 -32.46
CA PRO A 274 16.34 0.30 -33.08
C PRO A 274 16.70 -0.89 -33.99
N ALA A 275 17.91 -0.90 -34.55
CA ALA A 275 18.42 -2.03 -35.34
C ALA A 275 18.62 -3.33 -34.53
N CYS A 276 18.67 -3.26 -33.20
CA CYS A 276 18.89 -4.43 -32.33
C CYS A 276 17.60 -5.18 -31.93
N LEU A 277 16.42 -4.74 -32.39
CA LEU A 277 15.14 -5.42 -32.14
C LEU A 277 15.05 -6.85 -32.72
N ALA A 278 15.86 -7.16 -33.74
CA ALA A 278 15.87 -8.46 -34.42
C ALA A 278 17.03 -9.39 -34.00
N GLY A 279 17.88 -8.96 -33.06
CA GLY A 279 19.04 -9.74 -32.63
C GLY A 279 19.80 -9.07 -31.50
N PHE A 280 19.90 -9.77 -30.37
CA PHE A 280 20.52 -9.32 -29.13
C PHE A 280 21.96 -8.80 -29.33
N CYS A 281 22.12 -7.47 -29.48
CA CYS A 281 23.39 -6.84 -29.83
C CYS A 281 24.18 -6.36 -28.60
N ALA A 282 25.51 -6.35 -28.69
CA ALA A 282 26.38 -5.93 -27.57
C ALA A 282 26.12 -4.48 -27.09
N ASN A 283 25.69 -3.58 -27.97
CA ASN A 283 25.39 -2.19 -27.63
C ASN A 283 24.11 -2.04 -26.80
N TYR A 284 23.09 -2.86 -27.08
CA TYR A 284 21.86 -2.94 -26.29
C TYR A 284 22.17 -3.35 -24.84
N TYR A 285 22.95 -4.43 -24.65
CA TYR A 285 23.30 -4.90 -23.30
C TYR A 285 24.20 -3.91 -22.54
N LYS A 286 25.13 -3.21 -23.22
CA LYS A 286 25.92 -2.13 -22.61
C LYS A 286 25.03 -0.97 -22.15
N CYS A 287 24.09 -0.54 -22.99
CA CYS A 287 23.10 0.48 -22.64
C CYS A 287 22.24 0.06 -21.43
N LEU A 288 21.69 -1.16 -21.46
CA LEU A 288 20.87 -1.69 -20.38
C LEU A 288 21.66 -1.76 -19.06
N GLY A 289 22.90 -2.26 -19.09
CA GLY A 289 23.77 -2.33 -17.92
C GLY A 289 24.15 -0.96 -17.34
N LEU A 290 24.37 0.05 -18.18
CA LEU A 290 24.64 1.42 -17.73
C LEU A 290 23.39 2.08 -17.13
N CYS A 291 22.23 1.92 -17.79
CA CYS A 291 20.96 2.44 -17.29
C CYS A 291 20.57 1.82 -15.94
N MET A 292 20.64 0.49 -15.82
CA MET A 292 20.39 -0.22 -14.55
C MET A 292 21.33 0.23 -13.43
N LYS A 293 22.61 0.51 -13.72
CA LYS A 293 23.56 1.07 -12.74
C LYS A 293 23.20 2.50 -12.31
N ALA A 294 22.81 3.36 -13.24
CA ALA A 294 22.43 4.75 -12.96
C ALA A 294 21.12 4.86 -12.15
N GLN A 295 20.20 3.91 -12.32
CA GLN A 295 18.92 3.86 -11.61
C GLN A 295 18.98 3.11 -10.27
N LYS A 296 20.13 2.50 -9.93
CA LYS A 296 20.32 1.73 -8.67
C LYS A 296 19.90 2.50 -7.39
N PRO A 297 20.15 3.81 -7.22
CA PRO A 297 19.73 4.56 -6.03
C PRO A 297 18.20 4.58 -5.80
N ILE A 298 17.41 4.49 -6.87
CA ILE A 298 15.95 4.60 -6.82
C ILE A 298 15.33 3.36 -6.17
N CYS A 299 15.93 2.18 -6.36
CA CYS A 299 15.47 0.95 -5.73
C CYS A 299 16.20 0.64 -4.41
N SER A 300 17.42 1.12 -4.16
CA SER A 300 18.08 0.93 -2.86
C SER A 300 17.31 1.59 -1.71
N ASP A 301 16.81 2.81 -1.92
CA ASP A 301 15.95 3.52 -0.94
C ASP A 301 14.62 2.79 -0.63
N VAL A 302 14.21 1.86 -1.50
CA VAL A 302 13.01 1.01 -1.34
C VAL A 302 13.33 -0.33 -0.70
N CYS A 303 14.58 -0.83 -0.82
CA CYS A 303 14.96 -2.20 -0.48
C CYS A 303 15.90 -2.34 0.72
N ASP A 304 16.64 -1.29 1.12
CA ASP A 304 17.69 -1.36 2.15
C ASP A 304 17.17 -1.38 3.61
N SER A 305 15.89 -1.72 3.87
CA SER A 305 15.39 -1.95 5.25
C SER A 305 14.83 -3.33 5.55
N ASP A 306 14.53 -4.13 4.52
CA ASP A 306 13.76 -5.37 4.66
C ASP A 306 14.48 -6.56 4.00
N SER A 307 15.81 -6.55 3.97
CA SER A 307 16.63 -7.61 3.34
C SER A 307 16.52 -9.00 4.00
N ASN A 308 15.68 -9.16 5.04
CA ASN A 308 15.28 -10.45 5.61
C ASN A 308 13.93 -10.98 5.07
N ALA A 309 13.21 -10.20 4.26
CA ALA A 309 12.02 -10.66 3.51
C ALA A 309 12.36 -11.19 2.10
N CYS A 310 13.64 -11.12 1.69
CA CYS A 310 14.11 -11.51 0.36
C CYS A 310 15.19 -12.63 0.38
N GLY A 311 15.33 -13.36 1.50
CA GLY A 311 15.87 -14.71 1.49
C GLY A 311 14.70 -15.71 1.39
N GLY A 312 14.74 -16.75 0.57
CA GLY A 312 15.80 -17.18 -0.33
C GLY A 312 15.70 -18.68 -0.57
N GLU A 313 14.94 -19.10 -1.58
CA GLU A 313 14.93 -20.48 -2.07
C GLU A 313 15.40 -20.54 -3.52
N ALA A 314 16.73 -20.61 -3.66
CA ALA A 314 17.42 -21.07 -4.85
C ALA A 314 18.68 -21.82 -4.37
N GLY A 315 18.54 -23.14 -4.18
CA GLY A 315 19.54 -24.02 -3.57
C GLY A 315 18.90 -25.33 -3.17
#